data_AF-A0A0G4ISU3-F1
#
_entry.id   AF-A0A0G4ISU3-F1
#
_cell.length_a   1.000
_cell.length_b   1.000
_cell.length_c   1.000
_cell.angle_alpha   90.00
_cell.angle_beta   90.00
_cell.angle_gamma   90.00
#
_symmetry.space_group_name_H-M   'P 1'
#
loop_
_entity.id
_entity.type
_entity.pdbx_description
1 polymer ?
#
loop_
_entity_poly.entity_id
_entity_poly.type
_entity_poly.pdbx_seq_one_letter_code
_entity_poly.pdbx_strand_id
1 'polypeptide(L)'
;MQCGLPHWPVSLTHTQSVGGLRRAGQRAVIPQIDALLHSLSVPKEPMLRTLLLAAAAVVAVAAQPRAAVVFTDVKLDDKVGIDHLSCIGIYDHVTAVITGVKDTQRAHSDLRDFLNSMELLRAASVKCSPVFVLGVESMNEKPVPHEVNFIGDGIPVPSFVDNINGWFQSSTIVDIYQIAPTPKIYVATVADVNHVQVGRYHLVHGYNSKQWDDNGKESDVAQGEFLHNLTKYIRSKHENPAVVFTNNFASFEPAGAGSSQLYSDVKPFLPEDHLEAALNDPFHTKKLLEVQKALHDFGISIDATLFPDPESYGRDLQPTKEYLQALVLEARKNEPGTQGQILRQHFINYIDESVKALERVEGCDTKMLLRVKTHVLGAFRKPLSVELCDANHIAAVVDIMEERNTISGMCKANNMRGMKFVYNDGDGFFQFAPDDEAGDQMLYSLNAARCLALLATKWPK
;
A
#
# COMPACT_ATOMS: atom_id res chain seq x y z
N MET A 1 33.82 10.73 33.36
CA MET A 1 32.95 9.60 33.72
C MET A 1 32.76 8.76 32.48
N GLN A 2 33.22 7.51 32.54
CA GLN A 2 33.17 6.51 31.47
C GLN A 2 31.81 5.80 31.48
N CYS A 3 31.17 5.71 30.32
CA CYS A 3 30.23 4.67 29.86
C CYS A 3 30.37 4.72 28.32
N GLY A 4 30.82 3.73 27.56
CA GLY A 4 30.54 2.30 27.65
C GLY A 4 29.66 1.93 26.44
N LEU A 5 30.19 2.07 25.22
CA LEU A 5 29.49 1.68 23.98
C LEU A 5 29.75 0.19 23.70
N PRO A 6 28.73 -0.61 23.35
CA PRO A 6 28.96 -1.98 22.91
C PRO A 6 29.44 -2.01 21.46
N HIS A 7 30.65 -2.55 21.27
CA HIS A 7 31.22 -2.93 19.98
C HIS A 7 30.46 -4.12 19.39
N TRP A 8 30.06 -4.02 18.12
CA TRP A 8 29.81 -5.16 17.24
C TRP A 8 30.75 -5.08 16.02
N PRO A 9 31.26 -6.23 15.52
CA PRO A 9 32.43 -6.25 14.66
C PRO A 9 32.10 -5.87 13.21
N VAL A 10 32.87 -4.89 12.71
CA VAL A 10 33.10 -4.67 11.30
C VAL A 10 34.04 -5.79 10.81
N SER A 11 33.64 -6.54 9.79
CA SER A 11 34.56 -7.36 9.01
C SER A 11 34.37 -7.06 7.53
N LEU A 12 35.34 -6.32 6.99
CA LEU A 12 35.59 -6.21 5.56
C LEU A 12 36.89 -6.96 5.24
N THR A 13 36.79 -7.79 4.20
CA THR A 13 37.85 -8.28 3.29
C THR A 13 38.98 -9.14 3.86
N HIS A 14 38.94 -10.43 3.52
CA HIS A 14 40.12 -11.10 2.98
C HIS A 14 39.75 -12.04 1.83
N THR A 15 40.25 -11.70 0.64
CA THR A 15 40.45 -12.56 -0.52
C THR A 15 41.41 -13.70 -0.19
N GLN A 16 40.97 -14.95 -0.33
CA GLN A 16 41.81 -16.04 -0.82
C GLN A 16 41.01 -16.94 -1.75
N SER A 17 41.66 -17.24 -2.88
CA SER A 17 41.20 -18.12 -3.94
C SER A 17 41.45 -19.59 -3.60
N VAL A 18 40.91 -20.44 -4.49
CA VAL A 18 41.17 -21.87 -4.70
C VAL A 18 40.22 -22.84 -3.99
N GLY A 19 39.55 -23.65 -4.82
CA GLY A 19 39.23 -25.03 -4.46
C GLY A 19 37.78 -25.39 -4.71
N GLY A 20 37.52 -26.09 -5.82
CA GLY A 20 36.18 -26.40 -6.26
C GLY A 20 35.42 -27.33 -5.31
N LEU A 21 34.12 -27.10 -5.22
CA LEU A 21 33.16 -28.10 -4.75
C LEU A 21 32.00 -28.14 -5.73
N ARG A 22 32.01 -29.25 -6.48
CA ARG A 22 30.98 -29.66 -7.44
C ARG A 22 29.65 -29.87 -6.72
N ARG A 23 28.57 -29.43 -7.37
CA ARG A 23 27.23 -30.07 -7.44
C ARG A 23 26.84 -30.92 -6.22
N ALA A 24 26.16 -30.32 -5.25
CA ALA A 24 25.43 -31.06 -4.22
C ALA A 24 24.16 -30.28 -3.79
N GLY A 25 23.14 -30.26 -4.66
CA GLY A 25 21.86 -29.60 -4.36
C GLY A 25 20.60 -30.38 -4.73
N GLN A 26 20.71 -31.42 -5.57
CA GLN A 26 19.55 -32.24 -6.00
C GLN A 26 19.69 -33.74 -5.70
N ARG A 27 20.76 -34.17 -5.01
CA ARG A 27 20.99 -35.58 -4.65
C ARG A 27 20.85 -35.88 -3.15
N ALA A 28 20.58 -34.90 -2.29
CA ALA A 28 20.53 -35.09 -0.84
C ALA A 28 19.12 -35.37 -0.27
N VAL A 29 18.06 -35.12 -1.06
CA VAL A 29 16.67 -35.35 -0.60
C VAL A 29 16.27 -36.83 -0.74
N ILE A 30 16.76 -37.51 -1.79
CA ILE A 30 16.44 -38.93 -2.04
C ILE A 30 17.01 -39.86 -0.95
N PRO A 31 18.26 -39.73 -0.49
CA PRO A 31 18.82 -40.62 0.55
C PRO A 31 18.15 -40.45 1.92
N GLN A 32 17.64 -39.26 2.25
CA GLN A 32 16.96 -39.01 3.52
C GLN A 32 15.55 -39.60 3.54
N ILE A 33 14.86 -39.61 2.40
CA ILE A 33 13.58 -40.32 2.23
C ILE A 33 13.80 -41.84 2.31
N ASP A 34 14.85 -42.37 1.68
CA ASP A 34 15.18 -43.81 1.79
C ASP A 34 15.53 -44.22 3.23
N ALA A 35 16.24 -43.37 3.98
CA ALA A 35 16.56 -43.62 5.39
C ALA A 35 15.32 -43.54 6.30
N LEU A 36 14.36 -42.66 6.01
CA LEU A 36 13.08 -42.57 6.74
C LEU A 36 12.15 -43.75 6.40
N LEU A 37 12.16 -44.20 5.14
CA LEU A 37 11.38 -45.35 4.67
C LEU A 37 11.95 -46.69 5.14
N HIS A 38 13.25 -46.76 5.44
CA HIS A 38 13.89 -47.94 6.03
C HIS A 38 13.69 -48.07 7.55
N SER A 39 13.45 -46.96 8.26
CA SER A 39 13.20 -46.98 9.72
C SER A 39 11.73 -47.19 10.08
N LEU A 40 10.81 -46.87 9.16
CA LEU A 40 9.40 -47.21 9.27
C LEU A 40 9.20 -48.65 8.77
N SER A 41 8.53 -49.49 9.55
CA SER A 41 8.12 -50.84 9.13
C SER A 41 7.03 -50.74 8.05
N VAL A 42 7.41 -50.32 6.84
CA VAL A 42 6.46 -50.12 5.74
C VAL A 42 5.95 -51.49 5.27
N PRO A 43 4.62 -51.70 5.17
CA PRO A 43 4.04 -52.94 4.67
C PRO A 43 4.57 -53.30 3.27
N LYS A 44 4.87 -54.59 3.06
CA LYS A 44 5.38 -55.13 1.78
C LYS A 44 4.39 -55.05 0.60
N GLU A 45 3.21 -54.48 0.82
CA GLU A 45 2.19 -54.38 -0.22
C GLU A 45 2.47 -53.21 -1.18
N PRO A 46 2.65 -53.49 -2.48
CA PRO A 46 3.09 -52.51 -3.47
C PRO A 46 2.13 -51.31 -3.58
N MET A 47 0.82 -51.51 -3.38
CA MET A 47 -0.17 -50.43 -3.42
C MET A 47 0.01 -49.40 -2.31
N LEU A 48 0.29 -49.83 -1.08
CA LEU A 48 0.44 -48.92 0.06
C LEU A 48 1.71 -48.07 -0.07
N ARG A 49 2.77 -48.66 -0.64
CA ARG A 49 4.03 -47.97 -0.93
C ARG A 49 3.88 -46.92 -2.03
N THR A 50 3.12 -47.21 -3.09
CA THR A 50 2.80 -46.23 -4.14
C THR A 50 1.92 -45.10 -3.60
N LEU A 51 0.95 -45.39 -2.74
CA LEU A 51 0.12 -44.37 -2.07
C LEU A 51 0.94 -43.49 -1.12
N LEU A 52 1.86 -44.06 -0.35
CA LEU A 52 2.77 -43.30 0.54
C LEU A 52 3.78 -42.47 -0.25
N LEU A 53 4.31 -42.96 -1.36
CA LEU A 53 5.20 -42.19 -2.24
C LEU A 53 4.45 -41.09 -2.99
N ALA A 54 3.21 -41.34 -3.43
CA ALA A 54 2.34 -40.32 -4.01
C ALA A 54 1.96 -39.27 -2.96
N ALA A 55 1.62 -39.67 -1.74
CA ALA A 55 1.34 -38.77 -0.63
C ALA A 55 2.59 -37.96 -0.23
N ALA A 56 3.78 -38.57 -0.17
CA ALA A 56 5.04 -37.89 0.11
C ALA A 56 5.47 -36.97 -1.03
N ALA A 57 5.20 -37.31 -2.29
CA ALA A 57 5.40 -36.43 -3.43
C ALA A 57 4.41 -35.26 -3.43
N VAL A 58 3.15 -35.49 -3.05
CA VAL A 58 2.14 -34.43 -2.85
C VAL A 58 2.51 -33.53 -1.65
N VAL A 59 3.08 -34.10 -0.59
CA VAL A 59 3.59 -33.36 0.59
C VAL A 59 4.93 -32.68 0.31
N ALA A 60 5.76 -33.14 -0.64
CA ALA A 60 6.97 -32.45 -1.08
C ALA A 60 6.69 -31.35 -2.13
N VAL A 61 5.54 -31.41 -2.80
CA VAL A 61 4.94 -30.30 -3.56
C VAL A 61 4.25 -29.29 -2.62
N ALA A 62 4.06 -29.64 -1.34
CA ALA A 62 3.67 -28.74 -0.26
C ALA A 62 4.91 -28.25 0.50
N ALA A 63 5.19 -26.98 0.75
CA ALA A 63 4.62 -25.72 0.33
C ALA A 63 5.79 -24.93 -0.27
N GLN A 64 5.67 -24.48 -1.52
CA GLN A 64 6.67 -23.57 -2.08
C GLN A 64 6.75 -22.32 -1.18
N PRO A 65 7.95 -21.79 -0.92
CA PRO A 65 8.10 -20.52 -0.21
C PRO A 65 7.18 -19.46 -0.80
N ARG A 66 6.56 -18.65 0.07
CA ARG A 66 5.67 -17.57 -0.37
C ARG A 66 6.22 -16.23 0.09
N ALA A 67 6.30 -15.28 -0.83
CA ALA A 67 6.77 -13.93 -0.53
C ALA A 67 5.74 -12.88 -0.97
N ALA A 68 5.77 -11.71 -0.35
CA ALA A 68 5.07 -10.53 -0.83
C ALA A 68 6.07 -9.51 -1.37
N VAL A 69 5.77 -8.89 -2.51
CA VAL A 69 6.49 -7.71 -3.03
C VAL A 69 5.50 -6.56 -3.06
N VAL A 70 5.80 -5.46 -2.37
CA VAL A 70 4.93 -4.31 -2.19
C VAL A 70 5.59 -3.08 -2.78
N PHE A 71 5.02 -2.50 -3.84
CA PHE A 71 5.45 -1.21 -4.35
C PHE A 71 4.74 -0.09 -3.57
N THR A 72 5.51 0.76 -2.89
CA THR A 72 5.03 1.66 -1.84
C THR A 72 5.66 3.06 -1.94
N ASP A 73 4.91 4.09 -1.57
CA ASP A 73 5.41 5.46 -1.38
C ASP A 73 5.58 5.81 0.11
N VAL A 74 5.39 4.83 0.98
CA VAL A 74 5.68 4.88 2.42
C VAL A 74 4.82 5.92 3.16
N LYS A 75 3.58 6.14 2.72
CA LYS A 75 2.57 6.78 3.56
C LYS A 75 2.18 5.91 4.74
N LEU A 76 1.44 6.48 5.70
CA LEU A 76 0.96 5.75 6.87
C LEU A 76 0.17 4.50 6.49
N ASP A 77 -0.72 4.60 5.51
CA ASP A 77 -1.55 3.50 5.06
C ASP A 77 -0.74 2.39 4.38
N ASP A 78 0.28 2.75 3.60
CA ASP A 78 1.25 1.79 3.07
C ASP A 78 2.00 1.03 4.17
N LYS A 79 2.51 1.74 5.19
CA LYS A 79 3.22 1.15 6.33
C LYS A 79 2.33 0.16 7.09
N VAL A 80 1.08 0.53 7.32
CA VAL A 80 0.09 -0.35 7.96
C VAL A 80 -0.20 -1.57 7.08
N GLY A 81 -0.28 -1.41 5.77
CA GLY A 81 -0.43 -2.52 4.82
C GLY A 81 0.76 -3.49 4.84
N ILE A 82 1.98 -2.96 4.85
CA ILE A 82 3.21 -3.76 4.93
C ILE A 82 3.32 -4.48 6.27
N ASP A 83 3.05 -3.80 7.39
CA ASP A 83 3.00 -4.45 8.71
C ASP A 83 1.94 -5.56 8.73
N HIS A 84 0.77 -5.30 8.14
CA HIS A 84 -0.28 -6.30 8.01
C HIS A 84 0.25 -7.56 7.28
N LEU A 85 0.81 -7.40 6.08
CA LEU A 85 1.37 -8.50 5.29
C LEU A 85 2.48 -9.25 6.05
N SER A 86 3.32 -8.54 6.80
CA SER A 86 4.40 -9.20 7.55
C SER A 86 3.87 -10.10 8.66
N CYS A 87 2.72 -9.78 9.27
CA CYS A 87 2.21 -10.50 10.44
C CYS A 87 1.04 -11.45 10.19
N ILE A 88 0.54 -11.60 8.96
CA ILE A 88 -0.55 -12.56 8.69
C ILE A 88 -0.06 -14.02 8.65
N GLY A 89 1.26 -14.26 8.66
CA GLY A 89 1.82 -15.61 8.79
C GLY A 89 1.78 -16.48 7.53
N ILE A 90 1.36 -15.93 6.37
CA ILE A 90 1.35 -16.66 5.09
C ILE A 90 2.60 -16.46 4.24
N TYR A 91 3.43 -15.48 4.60
CA TYR A 91 4.64 -15.12 3.86
C TYR A 91 5.88 -15.47 4.66
N ASP A 92 6.91 -15.97 3.99
CA ASP A 92 8.24 -16.16 4.58
C ASP A 92 8.97 -14.83 4.74
N HIS A 93 8.70 -13.86 3.86
CA HIS A 93 9.20 -12.49 3.93
C HIS A 93 8.35 -11.53 3.10
N VAL A 94 8.50 -10.24 3.39
CA VAL A 94 7.90 -9.13 2.64
C VAL A 94 9.00 -8.24 2.09
N THR A 95 8.90 -7.86 0.82
CA THR A 95 9.82 -6.96 0.14
C THR A 95 9.10 -5.65 -0.15
N ALA A 96 9.42 -4.58 0.58
CA ALA A 96 8.93 -3.24 0.30
C ALA A 96 9.83 -2.56 -0.74
N VAL A 97 9.30 -2.25 -1.91
CA VAL A 97 9.98 -1.53 -2.99
C VAL A 97 9.49 -0.08 -2.98
N ILE A 98 10.33 0.82 -2.46
CA ILE A 98 10.04 2.25 -2.38
C ILE A 98 10.06 2.84 -3.79
N THR A 99 8.94 3.43 -4.19
CA THR A 99 8.72 4.07 -5.49
C THR A 99 7.84 5.32 -5.35
N GLY A 100 7.74 6.13 -6.40
CA GLY A 100 6.89 7.34 -6.41
C GLY A 100 7.40 8.53 -5.56
N VAL A 101 8.48 8.35 -4.79
CA VAL A 101 9.07 9.36 -3.89
C VAL A 101 10.51 9.65 -4.25
N LYS A 102 10.97 10.89 -4.03
CA LYS A 102 12.34 11.34 -4.34
C LYS A 102 13.33 11.00 -3.23
N ASP A 103 12.94 11.21 -1.98
CA ASP A 103 13.77 10.90 -0.80
C ASP A 103 13.57 9.46 -0.33
N THR A 104 14.09 8.52 -1.11
CA THR A 104 13.97 7.08 -0.82
C THR A 104 14.67 6.70 0.50
N GLN A 105 15.72 7.41 0.90
CA GLN A 105 16.46 7.12 2.12
C GLN A 105 15.66 7.48 3.37
N ARG A 106 15.05 8.67 3.41
CA ARG A 106 14.15 9.02 4.52
C ARG A 106 12.89 8.18 4.52
N ALA A 107 12.32 7.86 3.36
CA ALA A 107 11.23 6.90 3.27
C ALA A 107 11.61 5.54 3.90
N HIS A 108 12.81 5.02 3.62
CA HIS A 108 13.29 3.79 4.22
C HIS A 108 13.45 3.90 5.75
N SER A 109 14.03 5.00 6.26
CA SER A 109 14.12 5.25 7.70
C SER A 109 12.73 5.27 8.34
N ASP A 110 11.79 5.98 7.74
CA ASP A 110 10.42 6.15 8.23
C ASP A 110 9.65 4.82 8.27
N LEU A 111 9.76 3.99 7.23
CA LEU A 111 9.19 2.63 7.26
C LEU A 111 9.81 1.77 8.38
N ARG A 112 11.14 1.84 8.55
CA ARG A 112 11.84 1.06 9.56
C ARG A 112 11.45 1.49 10.98
N ASP A 113 11.40 2.78 11.23
CA ASP A 113 11.02 3.36 12.53
C ASP A 113 9.58 3.00 12.88
N PHE A 114 8.68 3.00 11.88
CA PHE A 114 7.32 2.51 12.04
C PHE A 114 7.29 1.03 12.44
N LEU A 115 7.96 0.16 11.68
CA LEU A 115 7.95 -1.29 11.95
C LEU A 115 8.58 -1.65 13.31
N ASN A 116 9.61 -0.93 13.73
CA ASN A 116 10.21 -1.06 15.06
C ASN A 116 9.22 -0.64 16.15
N SER A 117 8.52 0.48 15.96
CA SER A 117 7.50 0.96 16.89
C SER A 117 6.33 -0.03 16.98
N MET A 118 5.92 -0.59 15.85
CA MET A 118 4.92 -1.66 15.77
C MET A 118 5.35 -2.92 16.52
N GLU A 119 6.62 -3.30 16.50
CA GLU A 119 7.13 -4.42 17.30
C GLU A 119 6.90 -4.23 18.80
N LEU A 120 7.05 -3.01 19.31
CA LEU A 120 6.81 -2.68 20.71
C LEU A 120 5.32 -2.69 21.10
N LEU A 121 4.43 -2.38 20.15
CA LEU A 121 2.98 -2.33 20.37
C LEU A 121 2.28 -3.69 20.22
N ARG A 122 2.90 -4.64 19.51
CA ARG A 122 2.31 -5.95 19.20
C ARG A 122 2.27 -6.88 20.42
N ALA A 123 1.27 -7.77 20.42
CA ALA A 123 1.26 -8.86 21.39
C ALA A 123 2.43 -9.82 21.13
N ALA A 124 3.13 -10.27 22.18
CA ALA A 124 4.32 -11.12 22.08
C ALA A 124 4.11 -12.45 21.31
N SER A 125 2.86 -12.89 21.16
CA SER A 125 2.49 -14.10 20.39
C SER A 125 2.46 -13.88 18.88
N VAL A 126 2.44 -12.63 18.41
CA VAL A 126 2.36 -12.31 16.98
C VAL A 126 3.76 -12.40 16.38
N LYS A 127 3.98 -13.39 15.53
CA LYS A 127 5.23 -13.52 14.75
C LYS A 127 5.05 -12.83 13.41
N CYS A 128 6.01 -11.99 13.06
CA CYS A 128 6.02 -11.31 11.77
C CYS A 128 7.26 -11.70 10.98
N SER A 129 7.06 -11.84 9.68
CA SER A 129 8.10 -12.18 8.74
C SER A 129 9.01 -10.97 8.50
N PRO A 130 10.29 -11.20 8.18
CA PRO A 130 11.21 -10.10 7.89
C PRO A 130 10.68 -9.24 6.75
N VAL A 131 10.77 -7.92 6.94
CA VAL A 131 10.54 -6.92 5.90
C VAL A 131 11.89 -6.46 5.39
N PHE A 132 12.12 -6.61 4.09
CA PHE A 132 13.31 -6.09 3.44
C PHE A 132 12.93 -4.92 2.54
N VAL A 133 13.79 -3.90 2.46
CA VAL A 133 13.50 -2.66 1.76
C VAL A 133 14.44 -2.49 0.58
N LEU A 134 13.85 -2.21 -0.59
CA LEU A 134 14.54 -1.89 -1.83
C LEU A 134 14.02 -0.55 -2.36
N GLY A 135 14.81 0.13 -3.18
CA GLY A 135 14.44 1.42 -3.78
C GLY A 135 14.57 1.39 -5.29
N VAL A 136 13.67 2.11 -5.96
CA VAL A 136 13.85 2.48 -7.37
C VAL A 136 14.09 3.98 -7.49
N GLU A 137 14.68 4.40 -8.61
CA GLU A 137 14.76 5.81 -8.94
C GLU A 137 13.35 6.37 -9.19
N SER A 138 13.09 7.58 -8.69
CA SER A 138 11.81 8.24 -8.89
C SER A 138 11.70 8.78 -10.30
N MET A 139 10.60 8.44 -10.99
CA MET A 139 10.23 9.11 -12.25
C MET A 139 9.73 10.54 -12.02
N ASN A 140 9.41 10.92 -10.78
CA ASN A 140 8.98 12.25 -10.45
C ASN A 140 10.19 13.19 -10.29
N GLU A 141 10.29 14.20 -11.15
CA GLU A 141 11.35 15.22 -11.06
C GLU A 141 11.31 16.00 -9.72
N LYS A 142 10.09 16.18 -9.18
CA LYS A 142 9.82 16.95 -7.96
C LYS A 142 9.43 16.02 -6.81
N PRO A 143 9.87 16.32 -5.57
CA PRO A 143 9.38 15.63 -4.38
C PRO A 143 7.85 15.67 -4.33
N VAL A 144 7.24 14.54 -3.98
CA VAL A 144 5.80 14.50 -3.71
C VAL A 144 5.51 15.12 -2.35
N PRO A 145 4.33 15.73 -2.15
CA PRO A 145 4.11 16.59 -0.99
C PRO A 145 4.25 15.91 0.38
N HIS A 146 3.94 14.62 0.48
CA HIS A 146 3.97 13.89 1.75
C HIS A 146 5.40 13.56 2.23
N GLU A 147 6.42 13.64 1.37
CA GLU A 147 7.82 13.36 1.73
C GLU A 147 8.35 14.30 2.83
N VAL A 148 7.76 15.49 2.97
CA VAL A 148 8.15 16.46 4.01
C VAL A 148 7.90 15.93 5.42
N ASN A 149 7.01 14.95 5.56
CA ASN A 149 6.59 14.38 6.84
C ASN A 149 7.28 13.04 7.15
N PHE A 150 8.22 12.58 6.32
CA PHE A 150 8.98 11.37 6.64
C PHE A 150 9.77 11.54 7.94
N ILE A 151 9.76 10.52 8.78
CA ILE A 151 10.47 10.50 10.06
C ILE A 151 11.88 9.91 9.84
N GLY A 152 12.86 10.39 10.62
CA GLY A 152 14.23 9.87 10.63
C GLY A 152 15.21 10.56 9.67
N ASP A 153 16.48 10.23 9.85
CA ASP A 153 17.64 10.90 9.23
C ASP A 153 18.06 10.30 7.87
N GLY A 154 17.34 9.29 7.40
CA GLY A 154 17.61 8.61 6.12
C GLY A 154 18.58 7.45 6.23
N ILE A 155 18.27 6.34 5.57
CA ILE A 155 19.09 5.12 5.55
C ILE A 155 19.31 4.70 4.09
N PRO A 156 20.55 4.38 3.67
CA PRO A 156 20.80 3.88 2.32
C PRO A 156 19.87 2.72 1.95
N VAL A 157 19.30 2.80 0.75
CA VAL A 157 18.38 1.79 0.23
C VAL A 157 19.05 1.04 -0.91
N PRO A 158 19.14 -0.30 -0.86
CA PRO A 158 19.63 -1.09 -1.99
C PRO A 158 18.75 -0.92 -3.23
N SER A 159 19.37 -0.90 -4.41
CA SER A 159 18.68 -0.80 -5.70
C SER A 159 17.81 -2.04 -5.95
N PHE A 160 16.52 -1.84 -6.24
CA PHE A 160 15.60 -2.91 -6.58
C PHE A 160 16.05 -3.67 -7.83
N VAL A 161 16.42 -2.95 -8.89
CA VAL A 161 16.79 -3.54 -10.20
C VAL A 161 18.01 -4.45 -10.07
N ASP A 162 18.97 -4.07 -9.22
CA ASP A 162 20.21 -4.82 -9.05
C ASP A 162 20.06 -6.03 -8.12
N ASN A 163 19.04 -6.05 -7.26
CA ASN A 163 18.94 -7.01 -6.17
C ASN A 163 17.81 -8.04 -6.32
N ILE A 164 16.70 -7.71 -6.97
CA ILE A 164 15.48 -8.55 -6.96
C ILE A 164 15.70 -9.96 -7.53
N ASN A 165 16.55 -10.10 -8.55
CA ASN A 165 16.91 -11.41 -9.11
C ASN A 165 17.69 -12.29 -8.11
N GLY A 166 18.47 -11.70 -7.22
CA GLY A 166 19.27 -12.43 -6.22
C GLY A 166 18.47 -12.89 -5.00
N TRP A 167 17.25 -12.37 -4.83
CA TRP A 167 16.41 -12.62 -3.66
C TRP A 167 15.61 -13.91 -3.76
N PHE A 168 15.28 -14.35 -4.96
CA PHE A 168 14.55 -15.59 -5.20
C PHE A 168 15.49 -16.67 -5.75
N GLN A 169 16.23 -17.33 -4.86
CA GLN A 169 17.20 -18.38 -5.22
C GLN A 169 16.57 -19.76 -5.45
N SER A 170 15.30 -19.91 -5.11
CA SER A 170 14.51 -21.13 -5.26
C SER A 170 13.11 -20.80 -5.78
N SER A 171 12.40 -21.81 -6.29
CA SER A 171 11.03 -21.67 -6.75
C SER A 171 10.15 -21.08 -5.66
N THR A 172 9.68 -19.86 -5.86
CA THR A 172 8.94 -19.07 -4.86
C THR A 172 7.63 -18.57 -5.47
N ILE A 173 6.53 -18.67 -4.71
CA ILE A 173 5.27 -18.02 -5.08
C ILE A 173 5.32 -16.57 -4.59
N VAL A 174 5.18 -15.61 -5.49
CA VAL A 174 5.21 -14.18 -5.16
C VAL A 174 3.83 -13.57 -5.32
N ASP A 175 3.38 -12.86 -4.29
CA ASP A 175 2.23 -11.96 -4.37
C ASP A 175 2.72 -10.52 -4.51
N ILE A 176 2.30 -9.85 -5.56
CA ILE A 176 2.67 -8.47 -5.84
C ILE A 176 1.52 -7.57 -5.40
N TYR A 177 1.84 -6.51 -4.65
CA TYR A 177 0.92 -5.46 -4.23
C TYR A 177 1.44 -4.13 -4.74
N GLN A 178 0.68 -3.47 -5.60
CA GLN A 178 0.98 -2.13 -6.10
C GLN A 178 0.06 -1.12 -5.41
N ILE A 179 0.61 -0.48 -4.39
CA ILE A 179 -0.04 0.56 -3.58
C ILE A 179 0.64 1.92 -3.74
N ALA A 180 1.51 2.06 -4.73
CA ALA A 180 2.08 3.33 -5.14
C ALA A 180 2.28 3.41 -6.67
N PRO A 181 2.38 4.63 -7.24
CA PRO A 181 2.70 4.82 -8.65
C PRO A 181 3.97 4.06 -9.03
N THR A 182 3.81 3.02 -9.85
CA THR A 182 4.92 2.12 -10.22
C THR A 182 5.00 2.03 -11.74
N PRO A 183 6.13 2.44 -12.34
CA PRO A 183 6.39 2.21 -13.76
C PRO A 183 6.21 0.75 -14.13
N LYS A 184 5.53 0.49 -15.27
CA LYS A 184 5.28 -0.87 -15.78
C LYS A 184 6.50 -1.78 -15.79
N ILE A 185 7.69 -1.20 -16.02
CA ILE A 185 8.97 -1.93 -16.09
C ILE A 185 9.33 -2.59 -14.76
N TYR A 186 9.03 -1.99 -13.62
CA TYR A 186 9.39 -2.57 -12.31
C TYR A 186 8.44 -3.70 -11.94
N VAL A 187 7.15 -3.59 -12.29
CA VAL A 187 6.20 -4.70 -12.18
C VAL A 187 6.64 -5.87 -13.04
N ALA A 188 7.00 -5.60 -14.29
CA ALA A 188 7.54 -6.60 -15.22
C ALA A 188 8.82 -7.25 -14.68
N THR A 189 9.70 -6.46 -14.04
CA THR A 189 10.94 -6.97 -13.45
C THR A 189 10.68 -8.08 -12.44
N VAL A 190 9.65 -7.95 -11.58
CA VAL A 190 9.28 -9.03 -10.62
C VAL A 190 8.71 -10.25 -11.34
N ALA A 191 7.80 -10.02 -12.29
CA ALA A 191 7.15 -11.09 -13.05
C ALA A 191 8.13 -11.89 -13.92
N ASP A 192 9.21 -11.25 -14.39
CA ASP A 192 10.22 -11.89 -15.23
C ASP A 192 11.37 -12.53 -14.42
N VAL A 193 11.37 -12.46 -13.08
CA VAL A 193 12.44 -13.09 -12.27
C VAL A 193 12.41 -14.62 -12.43
N ASN A 194 13.58 -15.19 -12.69
CA ASN A 194 13.76 -16.63 -12.74
C ASN A 194 13.38 -17.27 -11.39
N HIS A 195 12.63 -18.37 -11.41
CA HIS A 195 12.14 -19.07 -10.22
C HIS A 195 11.02 -18.36 -9.44
N VAL A 196 10.45 -17.28 -9.99
CA VAL A 196 9.22 -16.68 -9.46
C VAL A 196 8.00 -17.19 -10.20
N GLN A 197 7.01 -17.63 -9.43
CA GLN A 197 5.65 -17.88 -9.90
C GLN A 197 4.75 -16.82 -9.26
N VAL A 198 4.20 -15.90 -10.05
CA VAL A 198 3.25 -14.92 -9.51
C VAL A 198 1.96 -15.64 -9.11
N GLY A 199 1.68 -15.67 -7.81
CA GLY A 199 0.43 -16.20 -7.27
C GLY A 199 -0.69 -15.18 -7.40
N ARG A 200 -0.39 -13.93 -7.04
CA ARG A 200 -1.32 -12.80 -7.10
C ARG A 200 -0.61 -11.54 -7.56
N TYR A 201 -1.34 -10.72 -8.31
CA TYR A 201 -1.02 -9.33 -8.53
C TYR A 201 -2.21 -8.49 -8.07
N HIS A 202 -2.01 -7.59 -7.12
CA HIS A 202 -3.01 -6.64 -6.62
C HIS A 202 -2.60 -5.20 -6.98
N LEU A 203 -3.54 -4.41 -7.48
CA LEU A 203 -3.37 -2.97 -7.72
C LEU A 203 -4.55 -2.18 -7.18
N VAL A 204 -4.27 -1.16 -6.37
CA VAL A 204 -5.27 -0.15 -6.01
C VAL A 204 -5.35 0.89 -7.14
N HIS A 205 -6.42 0.85 -7.92
CA HIS A 205 -6.59 1.73 -9.08
C HIS A 205 -6.82 3.18 -8.65
N GLY A 206 -6.31 4.12 -9.46
CA GLY A 206 -6.31 5.55 -9.17
C GLY A 206 -4.88 6.08 -9.21
N TYR A 207 -4.46 6.76 -8.15
CA TYR A 207 -3.10 7.29 -8.01
C TYR A 207 -2.03 6.21 -8.23
N ASN A 208 -2.21 5.02 -7.64
CA ASN A 208 -1.18 3.98 -7.65
C ASN A 208 -0.98 3.34 -9.03
N SER A 209 -1.91 3.56 -9.96
CA SER A 209 -1.81 3.08 -11.34
C SER A 209 -1.20 4.09 -12.33
N LYS A 210 -0.82 5.28 -11.89
CA LYS A 210 -0.23 6.32 -12.75
C LYS A 210 0.96 5.79 -13.55
N GLN A 211 1.04 6.19 -14.81
CA GLN A 211 2.14 5.90 -15.72
C GLN A 211 2.64 7.19 -16.37
N TRP A 212 3.82 7.12 -16.95
CA TRP A 212 4.50 8.24 -17.59
C TRP A 212 4.76 7.94 -19.07
N ASP A 213 4.79 8.98 -19.90
CA ASP A 213 5.20 8.92 -21.30
C ASP A 213 6.73 8.84 -21.44
N ASP A 214 7.22 8.78 -22.68
CA ASP A 214 8.66 8.70 -22.99
C ASP A 214 9.46 9.93 -22.52
N ASN A 215 8.79 11.03 -22.19
CA ASN A 215 9.39 12.25 -21.64
C ASN A 215 9.28 12.32 -20.10
N GLY A 216 8.83 11.25 -19.44
CA GLY A 216 8.67 11.22 -17.99
C GLY A 216 7.48 12.04 -17.48
N LYS A 217 6.52 12.39 -18.33
CA LYS A 217 5.31 13.12 -17.92
C LYS A 217 4.15 12.15 -17.67
N GLU A 218 3.39 12.35 -16.59
CA GLU A 218 2.18 11.57 -16.32
C GLU A 218 1.25 11.54 -17.55
N SER A 219 0.80 10.35 -17.95
CA SER A 219 0.00 10.13 -19.16
C SER A 219 -1.16 9.17 -18.91
N ASP A 220 -2.38 9.68 -19.04
CA ASP A 220 -3.62 8.90 -18.94
C ASP A 220 -3.68 7.81 -20.02
N VAL A 221 -3.08 8.04 -21.19
CA VAL A 221 -2.97 7.06 -22.28
C VAL A 221 -2.05 5.90 -21.87
N ALA A 222 -0.87 6.21 -21.36
CA ALA A 222 0.08 5.19 -20.90
C ALA A 222 -0.50 4.37 -19.73
N GLN A 223 -1.26 5.03 -18.85
CA GLN A 223 -1.98 4.38 -17.76
C GLN A 223 -3.06 3.42 -18.28
N GLY A 224 -3.86 3.84 -19.27
CA GLY A 224 -4.87 2.98 -19.90
C GLY A 224 -4.25 1.75 -20.57
N GLU A 225 -3.16 1.93 -21.33
CA GLU A 225 -2.42 0.84 -21.97
C GLU A 225 -1.82 -0.14 -20.96
N PHE A 226 -1.23 0.38 -19.87
CA PHE A 226 -0.71 -0.46 -18.79
C PHE A 226 -1.81 -1.34 -18.19
N LEU A 227 -2.94 -0.74 -17.79
CA LEU A 227 -4.06 -1.48 -17.18
C LEU A 227 -4.64 -2.53 -18.12
N HIS A 228 -4.80 -2.21 -19.41
CA HIS A 228 -5.33 -3.14 -20.40
C HIS A 228 -4.41 -4.36 -20.63
N ASN A 229 -3.10 -4.13 -20.64
CA ASN A 229 -2.12 -5.17 -20.99
C ASN A 229 -1.62 -5.98 -19.79
N LEU A 230 -1.69 -5.44 -18.58
CA LEU A 230 -1.11 -6.04 -17.38
C LEU A 230 -1.64 -7.44 -17.09
N THR A 231 -2.96 -7.61 -17.12
CA THR A 231 -3.60 -8.91 -16.87
C THR A 231 -3.12 -9.98 -17.85
N LYS A 232 -3.06 -9.62 -19.15
CA LYS A 232 -2.58 -10.51 -20.21
C LYS A 232 -1.10 -10.85 -20.03
N TYR A 233 -0.28 -9.85 -19.71
CA TYR A 233 1.15 -10.03 -19.49
C TYR A 233 1.42 -11.00 -18.33
N ILE A 234 0.84 -10.77 -17.14
CA ILE A 234 1.01 -11.65 -15.97
C ILE A 234 0.50 -13.07 -16.27
N ARG A 235 -0.68 -13.22 -16.87
CA ARG A 235 -1.24 -14.54 -17.24
C ARG A 235 -0.45 -15.27 -18.33
N SER A 236 0.31 -14.56 -19.16
CA SER A 236 1.16 -15.20 -20.18
C SER A 236 2.46 -15.79 -19.63
N LYS A 237 2.88 -15.34 -18.43
CA LYS A 237 4.16 -15.71 -17.81
C LYS A 237 4.01 -16.71 -16.66
N HIS A 238 2.83 -16.75 -16.04
CA HIS A 238 2.61 -17.47 -14.80
C HIS A 238 1.40 -18.39 -14.90
N GLU A 239 1.48 -19.55 -14.26
CA GLU A 239 0.36 -20.50 -14.21
C GLU A 239 -0.72 -20.04 -13.23
N ASN A 240 -1.96 -19.85 -13.71
CA ASN A 240 -3.13 -19.51 -12.89
C ASN A 240 -3.01 -18.27 -11.94
N PRO A 241 -2.40 -17.13 -12.33
CA PRO A 241 -2.27 -15.99 -11.43
C PRO A 241 -3.62 -15.31 -11.17
N ALA A 242 -3.84 -14.90 -9.92
CA ALA A 242 -4.95 -14.01 -9.57
C ALA A 242 -4.54 -12.55 -9.80
N VAL A 243 -5.14 -11.89 -10.78
CA VAL A 243 -4.94 -10.45 -11.01
C VAL A 243 -6.16 -9.72 -10.46
N VAL A 244 -5.94 -8.92 -9.43
CA VAL A 244 -6.97 -8.21 -8.67
C VAL A 244 -6.69 -6.73 -8.76
N PHE A 245 -7.68 -5.95 -9.13
CA PHE A 245 -7.64 -4.51 -8.98
C PHE A 245 -8.68 -4.15 -7.93
N THR A 246 -8.53 -3.01 -7.29
CA THR A 246 -9.53 -2.52 -6.34
C THR A 246 -9.60 -1.00 -6.44
N ASN A 247 -10.71 -0.40 -6.09
CA ASN A 247 -10.87 1.04 -6.00
C ASN A 247 -11.81 1.40 -4.85
N ASN A 248 -11.61 2.55 -4.23
CA ASN A 248 -12.33 2.89 -3.01
C ASN A 248 -13.86 3.04 -3.23
N PHE A 249 -14.28 3.45 -4.43
CA PHE A 249 -15.70 3.66 -4.74
C PHE A 249 -16.47 2.37 -5.04
N ALA A 250 -15.85 1.39 -5.71
CA ALA A 250 -16.55 0.18 -6.14
C ALA A 250 -16.21 -1.06 -5.28
N SER A 251 -15.12 -1.03 -4.51
CA SER A 251 -14.71 -2.19 -3.70
C SER A 251 -15.30 -2.22 -2.28
N PHE A 252 -15.91 -1.14 -1.81
CA PHE A 252 -16.39 -1.00 -0.43
C PHE A 252 -17.84 -0.53 -0.36
N GLU A 253 -18.55 -1.00 0.67
CA GLU A 253 -19.92 -0.56 1.01
C GLU A 253 -19.96 0.04 2.43
N PRO A 254 -20.41 1.30 2.59
CA PRO A 254 -20.77 2.24 1.53
C PRO A 254 -19.57 2.65 0.68
N ALA A 255 -19.83 3.10 -0.55
CA ALA A 255 -18.80 3.59 -1.45
C ALA A 255 -17.90 4.61 -0.74
N GLY A 256 -16.59 4.35 -0.78
CA GLY A 256 -15.60 5.19 -0.13
C GLY A 256 -15.24 4.82 1.31
N ALA A 257 -15.89 3.82 1.90
CA ALA A 257 -15.61 3.37 3.27
C ALA A 257 -14.20 2.78 3.46
N GLY A 258 -13.55 2.34 2.38
CA GLY A 258 -12.19 1.82 2.42
C GLY A 258 -11.10 2.89 2.62
N SER A 259 -11.41 4.17 2.40
CA SER A 259 -10.37 5.22 2.36
C SER A 259 -9.81 5.62 3.72
N SER A 260 -10.66 5.79 4.72
CA SER A 260 -10.27 6.49 5.95
C SER A 260 -10.91 5.86 7.18
N GLN A 261 -10.17 5.87 8.28
CA GLN A 261 -10.63 5.40 9.58
C GLN A 261 -10.68 6.57 10.56
N LEU A 262 -11.57 6.51 11.55
CA LEU A 262 -11.61 7.52 12.60
C LEU A 262 -10.30 7.49 13.38
N TYR A 263 -9.74 8.67 13.64
CA TYR A 263 -8.49 8.80 14.38
C TYR A 263 -8.61 8.18 15.79
N SER A 264 -9.76 8.34 16.44
CA SER A 264 -10.05 7.71 17.74
C SER A 264 -9.91 6.20 17.73
N ASP A 265 -10.24 5.56 16.62
CA ASP A 265 -10.35 4.11 16.51
C ASP A 265 -8.99 3.47 16.20
N VAL A 266 -8.07 4.23 15.61
CA VAL A 266 -6.73 3.75 15.22
C VAL A 266 -5.63 4.24 16.16
N LYS A 267 -5.83 5.36 16.87
CA LYS A 267 -4.86 5.93 17.81
C LYS A 267 -4.29 4.89 18.80
N PRO A 268 -5.09 3.97 19.37
CA PRO A 268 -4.57 2.98 20.31
C PRO A 268 -3.60 1.96 19.71
N PHE A 269 -3.60 1.80 18.38
CA PHE A 269 -2.95 0.69 17.68
C PHE A 269 -1.74 1.12 16.85
N LEU A 270 -1.62 2.42 16.54
CA LEU A 270 -0.58 2.95 15.67
C LEU A 270 0.35 3.90 16.43
N PRO A 271 1.64 3.99 16.06
CA PRO A 271 2.58 4.90 16.70
C PRO A 271 2.17 6.36 16.55
N GLU A 272 2.22 7.14 17.64
CA GLU A 272 1.73 8.53 17.67
C GLU A 272 2.48 9.45 16.70
N ASP A 273 3.81 9.34 16.60
CA ASP A 273 4.62 10.18 15.71
C ASP A 273 4.21 10.00 14.24
N HIS A 274 3.94 8.76 13.82
CA HIS A 274 3.52 8.47 12.43
C HIS A 274 2.07 8.89 12.17
N LEU A 275 1.19 8.84 13.18
CA LEU A 275 -0.16 9.39 13.10
C LEU A 275 -0.12 10.92 12.94
N GLU A 276 0.68 11.61 13.74
CA GLU A 276 0.85 13.07 13.64
C GLU A 276 1.47 13.48 12.30
N ALA A 277 2.47 12.73 11.80
CA ALA A 277 3.03 12.93 10.47
C ALA A 277 1.96 12.80 9.36
N ALA A 278 1.06 11.81 9.46
CA ALA A 278 -0.03 11.64 8.50
C ALA A 278 -1.09 12.76 8.60
N LEU A 279 -1.39 13.25 9.81
CA LEU A 279 -2.29 14.40 9.99
C LEU A 279 -1.71 15.69 9.41
N ASN A 280 -0.38 15.82 9.44
CA ASN A 280 0.37 16.93 8.86
C ASN A 280 0.55 16.87 7.35
N ASP A 281 -0.10 15.94 6.63
CA ASP A 281 -0.04 15.90 5.17
C ASP A 281 -0.48 17.24 4.56
N PRO A 282 0.33 17.84 3.64
CA PRO A 282 0.05 19.16 3.09
C PRO A 282 -1.03 19.16 1.99
N PHE A 283 -1.68 18.04 1.70
CA PHE A 283 -2.72 17.92 0.67
C PHE A 283 -3.82 18.98 0.82
N HIS A 284 -4.39 19.12 2.02
CA HIS A 284 -5.49 20.06 2.29
C HIS A 284 -5.06 21.51 2.04
N THR A 285 -3.92 21.90 2.63
CA THR A 285 -3.31 23.22 2.46
C THR A 285 -2.99 23.52 1.00
N LYS A 286 -2.41 22.56 0.28
CA LYS A 286 -2.10 22.70 -1.15
C LYS A 286 -3.36 22.93 -1.97
N LYS A 287 -4.44 22.19 -1.71
CA LYS A 287 -5.71 22.33 -2.43
C LYS A 287 -6.39 23.67 -2.13
N LEU A 288 -6.33 24.16 -0.89
CA LEU A 288 -6.82 25.49 -0.54
C LEU A 288 -6.04 26.60 -1.27
N LEU A 289 -4.71 26.48 -1.37
CA LEU A 289 -3.88 27.42 -2.14
C LEU A 289 -4.14 27.35 -3.65
N GLU A 290 -4.39 26.15 -4.21
CA GLU A 290 -4.80 25.99 -5.61
C GLU A 290 -6.14 26.69 -5.89
N VAL A 291 -7.11 26.57 -4.98
CA VAL A 291 -8.40 27.28 -5.06
C VAL A 291 -8.20 28.79 -5.00
N GLN A 292 -7.40 29.28 -4.06
CA GLN A 292 -7.08 30.70 -3.95
C GLN A 292 -6.44 31.24 -5.24
N LYS A 293 -5.50 30.49 -5.80
CA LYS A 293 -4.86 30.83 -7.08
C LYS A 293 -5.88 30.86 -8.22
N ALA A 294 -6.78 29.88 -8.30
CA ALA A 294 -7.81 29.84 -9.33
C ALA A 294 -8.76 31.05 -9.23
N LEU A 295 -9.23 31.41 -8.03
CA LEU A 295 -10.04 32.61 -7.81
C LEU A 295 -9.34 33.87 -8.32
N HIS A 296 -8.05 34.01 -8.00
CA HIS A 296 -7.23 35.14 -8.45
C HIS A 296 -7.07 35.15 -9.98
N ASP A 297 -6.71 34.02 -10.59
CA ASP A 297 -6.49 33.91 -12.04
C ASP A 297 -7.74 34.23 -12.86
N PHE A 298 -8.92 33.90 -12.32
CA PHE A 298 -10.22 34.22 -12.94
C PHE A 298 -10.81 35.57 -12.50
N GLY A 299 -10.11 36.34 -11.65
CA GLY A 299 -10.59 37.64 -11.17
C GLY A 299 -11.88 37.58 -10.33
N ILE A 300 -12.11 36.47 -9.64
CA ILE A 300 -13.30 36.24 -8.82
C ILE A 300 -13.04 36.75 -7.40
N SER A 301 -13.93 37.61 -6.90
CA SER A 301 -13.98 38.00 -5.50
C SER A 301 -15.11 37.26 -4.79
N ILE A 302 -14.79 36.71 -3.62
CA ILE A 302 -15.72 36.11 -2.66
C ILE A 302 -15.57 36.80 -1.31
N ASP A 303 -16.57 36.69 -0.44
CA ASP A 303 -16.57 37.35 0.88
C ASP A 303 -15.64 36.61 1.86
N ALA A 304 -15.65 35.28 1.83
CA ALA A 304 -14.79 34.47 2.68
C ALA A 304 -13.32 34.50 2.23
N THR A 305 -12.41 34.85 3.15
CA THR A 305 -10.96 34.84 2.91
C THR A 305 -10.33 33.50 3.28
N LEU A 306 -9.21 33.14 2.63
CA LEU A 306 -8.50 31.89 2.94
C LEU A 306 -7.97 31.90 4.38
N PHE A 307 -7.35 32.99 4.78
CA PHE A 307 -6.91 33.21 6.16
C PHE A 307 -8.05 33.84 6.97
N PRO A 308 -8.26 33.42 8.23
CA PRO A 308 -9.24 34.08 9.11
C PRO A 308 -8.86 35.55 9.32
N ASP A 309 -9.76 36.33 9.89
CA ASP A 309 -9.46 37.70 10.29
C ASP A 309 -8.67 37.70 11.64
N PRO A 310 -7.57 38.47 11.78
CA PRO A 310 -6.76 38.47 13.00
C PRO A 310 -7.52 38.89 14.26
N GLU A 311 -8.45 39.85 14.16
CA GLU A 311 -9.26 40.31 15.29
C GLU A 311 -10.25 39.23 15.72
N SER A 312 -10.84 38.55 14.75
CA SER A 312 -11.77 37.44 14.95
C SER A 312 -11.09 36.19 15.53
N TYR A 313 -9.80 35.99 15.22
CA TYR A 313 -9.03 34.83 15.68
C TYR A 313 -8.18 35.09 16.93
N GLY A 314 -7.95 36.35 17.28
CA GLY A 314 -7.20 36.76 18.47
C GLY A 314 -5.71 36.40 18.44
N ARG A 315 -5.12 36.23 17.25
CA ARG A 315 -3.68 35.94 17.05
C ARG A 315 -3.17 36.71 15.83
N ASP A 316 -1.91 37.16 15.91
CA ASP A 316 -1.24 37.74 14.75
C ASP A 316 -1.12 36.68 13.63
N LEU A 317 -1.61 37.01 12.44
CA LEU A 317 -1.67 36.08 11.31
C LEU A 317 -0.49 36.34 10.39
N GLN A 318 0.30 35.30 10.16
CA GLN A 318 1.36 35.31 9.16
C GLN A 318 0.83 34.58 7.93
N PRO A 319 0.58 35.22 6.78
CA PRO A 319 -0.03 34.58 5.61
C PRO A 319 0.98 33.69 4.85
N THR A 320 1.64 32.78 5.57
CA THR A 320 2.57 31.81 5.02
C THR A 320 1.90 30.45 4.84
N LYS A 321 2.51 29.62 4.01
CA LYS A 321 2.04 28.24 3.76
C LYS A 321 2.11 27.41 5.05
N GLU A 322 3.17 27.57 5.82
CA GLU A 322 3.42 26.85 7.08
C GLU A 322 2.38 27.23 8.13
N TYR A 323 2.01 28.52 8.18
CA TYR A 323 0.95 28.98 9.07
C TYR A 323 -0.43 28.45 8.65
N LEU A 324 -0.74 28.47 7.35
CA LEU A 324 -1.97 27.86 6.84
C LEU A 324 -2.05 26.36 7.18
N GLN A 325 -0.93 25.62 7.07
CA GLN A 325 -0.86 24.22 7.45
C GLN A 325 -1.23 24.02 8.93
N ALA A 326 -0.72 24.86 9.83
CA ALA A 326 -1.04 24.80 11.25
C ALA A 326 -2.53 25.08 11.52
N LEU A 327 -3.12 26.08 10.86
CA LEU A 327 -4.55 26.39 10.98
C LEU A 327 -5.42 25.23 10.47
N VAL A 328 -5.06 24.63 9.34
CA VAL A 328 -5.76 23.46 8.78
C VAL A 328 -5.71 22.28 9.75
N LEU A 329 -4.55 22.03 10.37
CA LEU A 329 -4.43 20.97 11.38
C LEU A 329 -5.31 21.26 12.61
N GLU A 330 -5.26 22.47 13.16
CA GLU A 330 -6.08 22.88 14.32
C GLU A 330 -7.58 22.72 14.02
N ALA A 331 -8.02 23.14 12.83
CA ALA A 331 -9.39 22.99 12.34
C ALA A 331 -9.83 21.52 12.19
N ARG A 332 -8.92 20.66 11.72
CA ARG A 332 -9.21 19.21 11.54
C ARG A 332 -9.27 18.49 12.88
N LYS A 333 -8.33 18.77 13.80
CA LYS A 333 -8.32 18.18 15.15
C LYS A 333 -9.58 18.55 15.93
N ASN A 334 -10.02 19.82 15.83
CA ASN A 334 -11.27 20.30 16.43
C ASN A 334 -11.40 19.90 17.91
N GLU A 335 -10.32 20.11 18.67
CA GLU A 335 -10.26 19.72 20.07
C GLU A 335 -11.20 20.59 20.92
N PRO A 336 -11.94 20.01 21.88
CA PRO A 336 -12.81 20.79 22.77
C PRO A 336 -12.06 21.89 23.51
N GLY A 337 -12.61 23.11 23.51
CA GLY A 337 -11.99 24.26 24.17
C GLY A 337 -10.88 24.95 23.37
N THR A 338 -10.60 24.51 22.14
CA THR A 338 -9.70 25.20 21.20
C THR A 338 -10.47 26.05 20.19
N GLN A 339 -9.74 26.84 19.38
CA GLN A 339 -10.33 27.61 18.28
C GLN A 339 -10.66 26.73 17.05
N GLY A 340 -10.40 25.41 17.13
CA GLY A 340 -10.61 24.48 16.02
C GLY A 340 -12.03 24.49 15.45
N GLN A 341 -13.05 24.68 16.29
CA GLN A 341 -14.45 24.73 15.82
C GLN A 341 -14.73 25.99 14.98
N ILE A 342 -14.16 27.13 15.38
CA ILE A 342 -14.28 28.40 14.65
C ILE A 342 -13.54 28.28 13.32
N LEU A 343 -12.31 27.76 13.32
CA LEU A 343 -11.54 27.54 12.10
C LEU A 343 -12.20 26.54 11.15
N ARG A 344 -12.81 25.48 11.68
CA ARG A 344 -13.54 24.50 10.90
C ARG A 344 -14.70 25.16 10.15
N GLN A 345 -15.47 26.01 10.81
CA GLN A 345 -16.54 26.76 10.14
C GLN A 345 -15.99 27.77 9.12
N HIS A 346 -14.88 28.45 9.44
CA HIS A 346 -14.19 29.35 8.53
C HIS A 346 -13.79 28.66 7.21
N PHE A 347 -13.11 27.52 7.29
CA PHE A 347 -12.70 26.78 6.09
C PHE A 347 -13.89 26.20 5.32
N ILE A 348 -14.95 25.75 6.00
CA ILE A 348 -16.18 25.31 5.32
C ILE A 348 -16.77 26.45 4.49
N ASN A 349 -16.91 27.64 5.07
CA ASN A 349 -17.46 28.81 4.38
C ASN A 349 -16.59 29.22 3.18
N TYR A 350 -15.27 29.32 3.39
CA TYR A 350 -14.31 29.61 2.34
C TYR A 350 -14.43 28.64 1.16
N ILE A 351 -14.45 27.33 1.44
CA ILE A 351 -14.55 26.31 0.40
C ILE A 351 -15.90 26.37 -0.32
N ASP A 352 -17.02 26.45 0.42
CA ASP A 352 -18.35 26.47 -0.18
C ASP A 352 -18.55 27.69 -1.10
N GLU A 353 -18.09 28.88 -0.70
CA GLU A 353 -18.15 30.08 -1.53
C GLU A 353 -17.23 29.97 -2.76
N SER A 354 -15.98 29.57 -2.54
CA SER A 354 -14.97 29.44 -3.60
C SER A 354 -15.44 28.48 -4.69
N VAL A 355 -15.95 27.32 -4.28
CA VAL A 355 -16.42 26.28 -5.19
C VAL A 355 -17.64 26.75 -5.96
N LYS A 356 -18.66 27.33 -5.30
CA LYS A 356 -19.85 27.86 -5.98
C LYS A 356 -19.51 28.92 -7.04
N ALA A 357 -18.49 29.75 -6.76
CA ALA A 357 -18.06 30.77 -7.69
C ALA A 357 -17.30 30.17 -8.89
N LEU A 358 -16.34 29.28 -8.63
CA LEU A 358 -15.52 28.64 -9.66
C LEU A 358 -16.30 27.70 -10.58
N GLU A 359 -17.36 27.03 -10.09
CA GLU A 359 -18.22 26.17 -10.92
C GLU A 359 -18.97 26.92 -12.03
N ARG A 360 -19.12 28.24 -11.90
CA ARG A 360 -19.77 29.08 -12.90
C ARG A 360 -18.82 29.56 -13.98
N VAL A 361 -17.52 29.27 -13.85
CA VAL A 361 -16.48 29.76 -14.74
C VAL A 361 -16.08 28.70 -15.74
N GLU A 362 -16.22 29.04 -17.02
CA GLU A 362 -15.75 28.21 -18.13
C GLU A 362 -14.22 28.06 -18.09
N GLY A 363 -13.72 26.84 -18.28
CA GLY A 363 -12.29 26.54 -18.25
C GLY A 363 -11.71 26.29 -16.85
N CYS A 364 -12.52 26.31 -15.79
CA CYS A 364 -12.07 25.88 -14.47
C CYS A 364 -11.73 24.38 -14.43
N ASP A 365 -10.69 24.01 -13.68
CA ASP A 365 -10.29 22.60 -13.50
C ASP A 365 -11.35 21.84 -12.69
N THR A 366 -12.18 21.07 -13.40
CA THR A 366 -13.25 20.26 -12.82
C THR A 366 -12.73 19.16 -11.88
N LYS A 367 -11.53 18.60 -12.15
CA LYS A 367 -10.90 17.60 -11.29
C LYS A 367 -10.45 18.22 -9.97
N MET A 368 -9.89 19.44 -10.01
CA MET A 368 -9.55 20.20 -8.80
C MET A 368 -10.81 20.47 -7.96
N LEU A 369 -11.88 20.99 -8.57
CA LEU A 369 -13.13 21.30 -7.87
C LEU A 369 -13.77 20.07 -7.24
N LEU A 370 -13.82 18.95 -7.97
CA LEU A 370 -14.31 17.70 -7.43
C LEU A 370 -13.51 17.29 -6.19
N ARG A 371 -12.17 17.36 -6.25
CA ARG A 371 -11.31 16.99 -5.12
C ARG A 371 -11.51 17.88 -3.90
N VAL A 372 -11.69 19.17 -4.11
CA VAL A 372 -11.97 20.13 -3.03
C VAL A 372 -13.32 19.82 -2.38
N LYS A 373 -14.36 19.54 -3.16
CA LYS A 373 -15.68 19.15 -2.66
C LYS A 373 -15.68 17.83 -1.89
N THR A 374 -15.01 16.80 -2.41
CA THR A 374 -15.13 15.44 -1.85
C THR A 374 -14.12 15.18 -0.74
N HIS A 375 -12.86 15.61 -0.90
CA HIS A 375 -11.78 15.30 0.05
C HIS A 375 -11.54 16.43 1.04
N VAL A 376 -11.43 17.68 0.58
CA VAL A 376 -11.05 18.81 1.46
C VAL A 376 -12.20 19.25 2.34
N LEU A 377 -13.36 19.56 1.73
CA LEU A 377 -14.57 19.95 2.47
C LEU A 377 -15.06 18.82 3.39
N GLY A 378 -14.94 17.57 2.93
CA GLY A 378 -15.26 16.38 3.72
C GLY A 378 -14.46 16.30 5.02
N ALA A 379 -13.16 16.61 4.99
CA ALA A 379 -12.30 16.60 6.17
C ALA A 379 -12.69 17.65 7.24
N PHE A 380 -13.31 18.76 6.83
CA PHE A 380 -13.82 19.76 7.76
C PHE A 380 -15.25 19.46 8.24
N ARG A 381 -16.04 18.63 7.55
CA ARG A 381 -17.41 18.30 7.97
C ARG A 381 -17.52 17.02 8.80
N LYS A 382 -16.53 16.13 8.73
CA LYS A 382 -16.54 14.81 9.41
C LYS A 382 -15.64 14.80 10.65
N PRO A 383 -15.82 13.88 11.60
CA PRO A 383 -14.84 13.67 12.68
C PRO A 383 -13.42 13.43 12.13
N LEU A 384 -12.40 13.71 12.96
CA LEU A 384 -11.01 13.54 12.55
C LEU A 384 -10.76 12.10 12.10
N SER A 385 -10.28 11.96 10.87
CA SER A 385 -9.93 10.67 10.26
C SER A 385 -8.52 10.69 9.70
N VAL A 386 -7.91 9.52 9.63
CA VAL A 386 -6.65 9.28 8.92
C VAL A 386 -6.92 8.39 7.71
N GLU A 387 -6.16 8.62 6.65
CA GLU A 387 -6.22 7.79 5.45
C GLU A 387 -5.53 6.44 5.74
N LEU A 388 -6.26 5.35 5.49
CA LEU A 388 -5.81 3.96 5.63
C LEU A 388 -6.24 3.15 4.39
N CYS A 389 -6.26 3.81 3.24
CA CYS A 389 -6.83 3.27 2.01
C CYS A 389 -6.09 2.01 1.57
N ASP A 390 -4.77 2.12 1.34
CA ASP A 390 -4.01 1.00 0.80
C ASP A 390 -3.94 -0.19 1.78
N ALA A 391 -3.83 0.07 3.09
CA ALA A 391 -3.95 -0.96 4.13
C ALA A 391 -5.30 -1.70 4.10
N ASN A 392 -6.42 -0.97 4.04
CA ASN A 392 -7.75 -1.58 4.03
C ASN A 392 -7.96 -2.44 2.79
N HIS A 393 -7.47 -1.97 1.64
CA HIS A 393 -7.51 -2.69 0.37
C HIS A 393 -6.66 -3.96 0.39
N ILE A 394 -5.45 -3.91 0.97
CA ILE A 394 -4.62 -5.09 1.19
C ILE A 394 -5.33 -6.09 2.10
N ALA A 395 -5.82 -5.65 3.26
CA ALA A 395 -6.48 -6.51 4.25
C ALA A 395 -7.71 -7.21 3.64
N ALA A 396 -8.53 -6.47 2.89
CA ALA A 396 -9.64 -6.97 2.12
C ALA A 396 -9.23 -8.11 1.15
N VAL A 397 -8.20 -7.85 0.35
CA VAL A 397 -7.70 -8.80 -0.65
C VAL A 397 -7.03 -10.02 -0.01
N VAL A 398 -6.46 -9.91 1.20
CA VAL A 398 -5.97 -11.05 1.97
C VAL A 398 -7.13 -11.89 2.51
N ASP A 399 -8.08 -11.25 3.18
CA ASP A 399 -9.24 -11.88 3.84
C ASP A 399 -10.09 -12.72 2.88
N ILE A 400 -10.44 -12.17 1.71
CA ILE A 400 -11.19 -12.91 0.67
C ILE A 400 -10.42 -14.14 0.17
N MET A 401 -9.09 -14.15 0.28
CA MET A 401 -8.26 -15.29 -0.13
C MET A 401 -8.09 -16.32 1.00
N GLU A 402 -8.03 -15.90 2.26
CA GLU A 402 -7.91 -16.81 3.40
C GLU A 402 -9.22 -17.55 3.70
N GLU A 403 -10.38 -16.90 3.50
CA GLU A 403 -11.69 -17.58 3.53
C GLU A 403 -11.78 -18.73 2.49
N ARG A 404 -10.98 -18.69 1.40
CA ARG A 404 -10.90 -19.78 0.41
C ARG A 404 -10.19 -21.01 0.93
N ASN A 405 -9.28 -20.85 1.89
CA ASN A 405 -8.44 -21.94 2.40
C ASN A 405 -9.09 -22.70 3.58
N THR A 406 -10.10 -22.11 4.22
CA THR A 406 -10.75 -22.68 5.42
C THR A 406 -12.03 -23.45 5.15
N ILE A 407 -12.75 -23.17 4.04
CA ILE A 407 -13.97 -23.89 3.69
C ILE A 407 -13.64 -24.96 2.65
N SER A 408 -13.43 -26.19 3.13
CA SER A 408 -13.33 -27.36 2.24
C SER A 408 -14.64 -27.54 1.47
N GLY A 409 -14.59 -27.28 0.15
CA GLY A 409 -15.48 -27.92 -0.80
C GLY A 409 -16.50 -27.09 -1.57
N MET A 410 -16.87 -25.85 -1.19
CA MET A 410 -17.96 -25.15 -1.93
C MET A 410 -17.90 -23.61 -2.03
N CYS A 411 -16.77 -22.94 -1.77
CA CYS A 411 -16.65 -21.52 -2.07
C CYS A 411 -16.01 -21.29 -3.45
N LYS A 412 -16.79 -20.69 -4.35
CA LYS A 412 -16.58 -20.46 -5.79
C LYS A 412 -15.37 -19.57 -6.10
N ALA A 413 -14.15 -20.01 -5.84
CA ALA A 413 -12.94 -19.25 -6.18
C ALA A 413 -12.59 -19.28 -7.69
N ASN A 414 -13.34 -20.02 -8.51
CA ASN A 414 -13.26 -19.93 -9.98
C ASN A 414 -13.79 -18.59 -10.53
N ASN A 415 -14.38 -17.73 -9.69
CA ASN A 415 -15.20 -16.60 -10.11
C ASN A 415 -14.47 -15.25 -10.32
N MET A 416 -13.18 -15.11 -9.97
CA MET A 416 -12.40 -13.93 -10.41
C MET A 416 -11.92 -14.04 -11.88
N ARG A 417 -12.24 -15.14 -12.57
CA ARG A 417 -11.98 -15.28 -14.02
C ARG A 417 -12.97 -14.50 -14.89
N GLY A 418 -14.05 -13.95 -14.31
CA GLY A 418 -15.14 -13.29 -15.03
C GLY A 418 -15.36 -11.81 -14.69
N MET A 419 -14.37 -11.08 -14.16
CA MET A 419 -14.50 -9.62 -14.04
C MET A 419 -13.74 -8.93 -15.18
N LYS A 420 -14.42 -8.01 -15.88
CA LYS A 420 -13.85 -7.19 -16.95
C LYS A 420 -13.63 -5.76 -16.46
N PHE A 421 -12.68 -5.08 -17.08
CA PHE A 421 -12.55 -3.64 -16.94
C PHE A 421 -13.55 -2.96 -17.86
N VAL A 422 -14.37 -2.08 -17.29
CA VAL A 422 -15.26 -1.19 -18.04
C VAL A 422 -14.86 0.23 -17.73
N TYR A 423 -14.69 1.04 -18.77
CA TYR A 423 -14.53 2.47 -18.59
C TYR A 423 -15.89 3.08 -18.25
N ASN A 424 -16.00 3.74 -17.10
CA ASN A 424 -17.18 4.48 -16.70
C ASN A 424 -17.03 5.92 -17.19
N ASP A 425 -17.75 6.27 -18.24
CA ASP A 425 -17.73 7.61 -18.87
C ASP A 425 -18.23 8.71 -17.92
N GLY A 426 -19.12 8.39 -16.98
CA GLY A 426 -19.70 9.35 -16.05
C GLY A 426 -18.71 9.83 -14.99
N ASP A 427 -17.87 8.90 -14.51
CA ASP A 427 -16.90 9.20 -13.46
C ASP A 427 -15.45 9.30 -13.99
N GLY A 428 -15.23 9.02 -15.29
CA GLY A 428 -13.96 9.16 -15.98
C GLY A 428 -12.88 8.16 -15.52
N PHE A 429 -13.26 6.98 -15.03
CA PHE A 429 -12.31 5.95 -14.55
C PHE A 429 -12.68 4.52 -14.96
N PHE A 430 -11.70 3.62 -14.89
CA PHE A 430 -11.89 2.19 -15.13
C PHE A 430 -12.40 1.49 -13.86
N GLN A 431 -13.49 0.74 -13.98
CA GLN A 431 -14.09 -0.04 -12.90
C GLN A 431 -14.16 -1.52 -13.26
N PHE A 432 -14.28 -2.38 -12.26
CA PHE A 432 -14.71 -3.74 -12.53
C PHE A 432 -16.18 -3.77 -12.85
N ALA A 433 -16.52 -4.43 -13.95
CA ALA A 433 -17.86 -4.98 -14.13
C ALA A 433 -17.77 -6.51 -14.12
N PRO A 434 -18.85 -7.18 -13.70
CA PRO A 434 -19.06 -8.55 -14.10
C PRO A 434 -18.96 -8.64 -15.63
N ASP A 435 -18.30 -9.66 -16.16
CA ASP A 435 -18.52 -10.06 -17.55
C ASP A 435 -20.01 -10.43 -17.73
N ASP A 436 -20.57 -10.32 -18.93
CA ASP A 436 -22.01 -10.49 -19.15
C ASP A 436 -22.50 -11.93 -18.86
N GLU A 437 -21.55 -12.87 -18.71
CA GLU A 437 -21.75 -14.26 -18.28
C GLU A 437 -21.36 -14.53 -16.81
N ALA A 438 -20.80 -13.54 -16.09
CA ALA A 438 -20.37 -13.68 -14.71
C ALA A 438 -21.51 -13.29 -13.76
N GLY A 439 -22.05 -14.28 -13.06
CA GLY A 439 -23.04 -14.08 -11.99
C GLY A 439 -22.46 -13.51 -10.69
N ASP A 440 -21.34 -12.79 -10.75
CA ASP A 440 -20.59 -12.35 -9.59
C ASP A 440 -20.57 -10.83 -9.47
N GLN A 441 -21.04 -10.43 -8.31
CA GLN A 441 -21.04 -9.11 -7.75
C GLN A 441 -19.58 -8.81 -7.25
N MET A 442 -19.09 -7.55 -7.35
CA MET A 442 -17.89 -6.91 -6.72
C MET A 442 -17.49 -7.48 -5.33
N LEU A 443 -16.51 -6.92 -4.62
CA LEU A 443 -16.22 -7.33 -3.24
C LEU A 443 -17.35 -6.90 -2.28
N TYR A 444 -18.58 -7.37 -2.50
CA TYR A 444 -19.76 -7.04 -1.73
C TYR A 444 -19.59 -7.59 -0.33
N SER A 445 -19.82 -6.73 0.67
CA SER A 445 -19.79 -6.95 2.13
C SER A 445 -18.54 -6.55 2.91
N LEU A 446 -17.49 -6.01 2.28
CA LEU A 446 -16.39 -5.43 3.05
C LEU A 446 -16.79 -4.06 3.63
N ASN A 447 -16.89 -4.02 4.96
CA ASN A 447 -17.12 -2.80 5.72
C ASN A 447 -15.82 -2.31 6.37
N ALA A 448 -15.69 -1.01 6.60
CA ALA A 448 -14.50 -0.40 7.21
C ALA A 448 -14.15 -1.00 8.58
N ALA A 449 -15.16 -1.42 9.34
CA ALA A 449 -14.99 -2.04 10.66
C ALA A 449 -14.34 -3.43 10.57
N ARG A 450 -14.58 -4.19 9.48
CA ARG A 450 -13.97 -5.50 9.22
C ARG A 450 -12.50 -5.33 8.86
N CYS A 451 -12.16 -4.36 8.03
CA CYS A 451 -10.76 -4.03 7.76
C CYS A 451 -10.04 -3.59 9.04
N LEU A 452 -10.67 -2.71 9.83
CA LEU A 452 -10.12 -2.33 11.13
C LEU A 452 -10.00 -3.53 12.06
N ALA A 453 -10.97 -4.46 12.09
CA ALA A 453 -10.90 -5.67 12.90
C ALA A 453 -9.76 -6.60 12.46
N LEU A 454 -9.55 -6.77 11.15
CA LEU A 454 -8.46 -7.57 10.59
C LEU A 454 -7.10 -6.98 10.95
N LEU A 455 -6.98 -5.65 10.90
CA LEU A 455 -5.82 -4.96 11.43
C LEU A 455 -5.73 -5.21 12.95
N ALA A 456 -6.84 -5.04 13.68
CA ALA A 456 -6.95 -5.06 15.14
C ALA A 456 -6.55 -6.40 15.80
N THR A 457 -6.64 -7.51 15.06
CA THR A 457 -6.35 -8.87 15.57
C THR A 457 -4.95 -9.06 16.16
N LYS A 458 -4.05 -8.10 15.94
CA LYS A 458 -2.61 -8.18 16.25
C LYS A 458 -2.19 -7.45 17.55
N TRP A 459 -3.12 -6.74 18.21
CA TRP A 459 -2.81 -5.96 19.41
C TRP A 459 -3.39 -6.58 20.69
N PRO A 460 -2.71 -6.42 21.84
CA PRO A 460 -3.26 -6.82 23.13
C PRO A 460 -4.54 -6.01 23.42
N LYS A 461 -5.57 -6.70 23.93
CA LYS A 461 -6.85 -6.08 24.33
C LYS A 461 -6.74 -5.26 25.60
#